data_AF-A0A1G2Z4B8-F1
#
_entry.id   AF-A0A1G2Z4B8-F1
#
_cell.length_a   1.000
_cell.length_b   1.000
_cell.length_c   1.000
_cell.angle_alpha   90.00
_cell.angle_beta   90.00
_cell.angle_gamma   90.00
#
_symmetry.space_group_name_H-M   'P 1'
#
loop_
_entity.id
_entity.type
_entity.pdbx_description
1 polymer ?
#
loop_
_entity_poly.entity_id
_entity_poly.type
_entity_poly.pdbx_seq_one_letter_code
_entity_poly.pdbx_strand_id
1 'polypeptide(L)'
;MAPVRITWYEGGLMPPRPAELEEGRNVEDNGILFIGTKGAILGEGWGRSPRIIPETKMRAYKRPAKTLPRVAGHHRNWLDACKGQGRPSTHFDYAGPLTEFVLMGNVALRAGKKLDFDWKKMTVTNVPDANKFIKPQYREGRTL
;
A
#
# COMPACT_ATOMS: atom_id res chain seq x y z
N MET A 1 -16.65 -2.93 4.32
CA MET A 1 -15.94 -1.79 3.70
C MET A 1 -16.00 -2.01 2.19
N ALA A 2 -16.35 -1.00 1.40
CA ALA A 2 -16.42 -1.16 -0.06
C ALA A 2 -14.99 -1.35 -0.65
N PRO A 3 -14.83 -2.08 -1.77
CA PRO A 3 -13.55 -2.18 -2.45
C PRO A 3 -13.02 -0.80 -2.82
N VAL A 4 -11.71 -0.59 -2.64
CA VAL A 4 -11.01 0.62 -3.08
C VAL A 4 -10.20 0.30 -4.33
N ARG A 5 -10.18 1.24 -5.28
CA ARG A 5 -9.26 1.17 -6.42
C ARG A 5 -7.90 1.70 -5.95
N ILE A 6 -6.87 0.87 -6.08
CA ILE A 6 -5.48 1.26 -5.86
C ILE A 6 -4.80 1.35 -7.23
N THR A 7 -3.97 2.36 -7.42
CA THR A 7 -3.12 2.48 -8.60
C THR A 7 -1.71 2.80 -8.11
N TRP A 8 -0.76 1.94 -8.44
CA TRP A 8 0.65 2.08 -8.08
C TRP A 8 1.40 2.61 -9.29
N TYR A 9 2.18 3.67 -9.10
CA TYR A 9 3.05 4.25 -10.10
C TYR A 9 4.50 4.00 -9.68
N GLU A 10 5.32 3.49 -10.61
CA GLU A 10 6.70 3.08 -10.36
C GLU A 10 7.57 3.48 -11.56
N GLY A 11 8.88 3.59 -11.36
CA GLY A 11 9.82 3.83 -12.46
C GLY A 11 9.70 5.20 -13.11
N GLY A 12 9.37 6.24 -12.34
CA GLY A 12 9.21 7.62 -12.80
C GLY A 12 7.83 7.95 -13.39
N LEU A 13 6.93 6.96 -13.48
CA LEU A 13 5.52 7.24 -13.75
C LEU A 13 4.91 8.00 -12.57
N MET A 14 4.02 8.94 -12.87
CA MET A 14 3.35 9.77 -11.88
C MET A 14 1.83 9.69 -12.05
N PRO A 15 1.05 9.82 -10.96
CA PRO A 15 -0.39 9.98 -11.08
C PRO A 15 -0.75 11.27 -11.83
N PRO A 16 -1.96 11.34 -12.42
CA PRO A 16 -2.46 12.60 -12.92
C PRO A 16 -2.52 13.63 -11.78
N ARG A 17 -2.18 14.87 -12.10
CA ARG A 17 -2.27 15.98 -11.15
C ARG A 17 -3.71 16.12 -10.64
N PRO A 18 -3.96 16.11 -9.33
CA PRO A 18 -5.30 16.36 -8.78
C PRO A 18 -5.79 17.75 -9.17
N ALA A 19 -7.06 17.87 -9.57
CA ALA A 19 -7.65 19.15 -9.97
C ALA A 19 -7.64 20.19 -8.84
N GLU A 20 -7.76 19.70 -7.59
CA GLU A 20 -7.75 20.51 -6.38
C GLU A 20 -6.35 20.94 -5.91
N LEU A 21 -5.29 20.45 -6.56
CA LEU A 21 -3.92 20.85 -6.20
C LEU A 21 -3.61 22.23 -6.76
N GLU A 22 -3.34 23.19 -5.88
CA GLU A 22 -3.17 24.59 -6.24
C GLU A 22 -1.97 24.83 -7.14
N GLU A 23 -2.07 25.83 -8.01
CA GLU A 23 -0.99 26.27 -8.89
C GLU A 23 0.30 26.54 -8.09
N GLY A 24 1.44 26.11 -8.65
CA GLY A 24 2.75 26.21 -7.98
C GLY A 24 3.08 25.12 -6.97
N ARG A 25 2.11 24.27 -6.56
CA ARG A 25 2.38 23.06 -5.75
C ARG A 25 2.54 21.84 -6.65
N ASN A 26 3.41 20.90 -6.27
CA ASN A 26 3.64 19.66 -7.01
C ASN A 26 3.23 18.42 -6.20
N VAL A 27 2.98 17.33 -6.92
CA VAL A 27 2.97 15.99 -6.32
C VAL A 27 4.43 15.57 -6.22
N GLU A 28 4.89 15.27 -5.01
CA GLU A 28 6.25 14.80 -4.75
C GLU A 28 6.52 13.46 -5.45
N ASP A 29 7.80 13.17 -5.70
CA ASP A 29 8.26 11.94 -6.37
C ASP A 29 7.96 10.65 -5.59
N ASN A 30 7.63 10.78 -4.30
CA ASN A 30 7.19 9.68 -3.44
C ASN A 30 6.03 10.14 -2.54
N GLY A 31 4.93 9.40 -2.57
CA GLY A 31 3.77 9.76 -1.76
C GLY A 31 2.58 8.84 -1.91
N ILE A 32 1.50 9.23 -1.22
CA ILE A 32 0.21 8.54 -1.25
C ILE A 32 -0.86 9.57 -1.55
N LEU A 33 -1.60 9.36 -2.63
CA LEU A 33 -2.75 10.20 -3.01
C LEU A 33 -4.05 9.44 -2.75
N PHE A 34 -4.86 9.95 -1.83
CA PHE A 34 -6.23 9.48 -1.62
C PHE A 34 -7.19 10.37 -2.41
N ILE A 35 -8.01 9.76 -3.27
CA ILE A 35 -9.02 10.46 -4.06
C ILE A 35 -10.39 10.09 -3.52
N GLY A 36 -11.10 11.07 -2.98
CA GLY A 36 -12.47 10.92 -2.47
C GLY A 36 -13.46 11.81 -3.19
N THR A 37 -14.74 11.57 -2.97
CA THR A 37 -15.83 12.35 -3.61
C THR A 37 -15.94 13.79 -3.10
N LYS A 38 -15.33 14.11 -1.96
CA LYS A 38 -15.36 15.45 -1.32
C LYS A 38 -14.02 16.19 -1.39
N GLY A 39 -13.02 15.58 -2.02
CA GLY A 39 -11.67 16.10 -2.15
C GLY A 39 -10.63 15.00 -2.03
N ALA A 40 -9.38 15.41 -2.14
CA ALA A 40 -8.23 14.52 -2.08
C ALA A 40 -7.35 14.80 -0.85
N ILE A 41 -6.60 13.78 -0.44
CA ILE A 41 -5.56 13.89 0.58
C ILE A 41 -4.24 13.52 -0.07
N LEU A 42 -3.29 14.45 -0.02
CA LEU A 42 -1.92 14.23 -0.46
C LEU A 42 -1.07 13.96 0.78
N GLY A 43 -0.51 12.76 0.86
CA GLY A 43 0.55 12.42 1.79
C GLY A 43 1.88 12.36 1.05
N GLU A 44 2.93 12.84 1.71
CA GLU A 44 4.31 12.58 1.31
C GLU A 44 4.62 11.07 1.44
N GLY A 45 5.84 10.68 1.08
CA GLY A 45 6.29 9.30 1.20
C GLY A 45 5.99 8.68 2.58
N TRP A 46 5.81 7.36 2.61
CA TRP A 46 5.38 6.64 3.81
C TRP A 46 4.10 7.20 4.49
N GLY A 47 3.29 7.97 3.76
CA GLY A 47 2.09 8.63 4.28
C GLY A 47 2.39 9.76 5.27
N ARG A 48 3.58 10.35 5.19
CA ARG A 48 3.96 11.50 6.03
C ARG A 48 3.12 12.73 5.69
N SER A 49 2.93 13.57 6.71
CA SER A 49 2.31 14.89 6.57
C SER A 49 1.00 14.92 5.73
N PRO A 50 -0.01 14.07 5.98
CA PRO A 50 -1.21 14.05 5.14
C PRO A 50 -1.92 15.41 5.17
N ARG A 51 -2.11 16.00 3.98
CA ARG A 51 -2.78 17.29 3.76
C ARG A 51 -4.03 17.08 2.91
N ILE A 52 -5.15 17.67 3.33
CA ILE A 52 -6.32 17.80 2.45
C ILE A 52 -5.99 18.87 1.40
N ILE A 53 -6.32 18.61 0.13
CA ILE A 53 -6.19 19.59 -0.95
C ILE A 53 -7.58 20.06 -1.43
N PRO A 54 -7.76 21.38 -1.67
CA PRO A 54 -6.79 22.46 -1.46
C PRO A 54 -6.55 22.75 0.04
N GLU A 55 -5.45 23.45 0.32
CA GLU A 55 -4.97 23.87 1.64
C GLU A 55 -6.03 24.63 2.46
N THR A 56 -6.94 25.35 1.80
CA THR A 56 -8.08 26.01 2.47
C THR A 56 -8.96 25.00 3.21
N LYS A 57 -9.18 23.80 2.65
CA LYS A 57 -9.90 22.71 3.33
C LYS A 57 -9.09 22.14 4.48
N MET A 58 -7.78 22.03 4.34
CA MET A 58 -6.91 21.57 5.43
C MET A 58 -6.92 22.53 6.62
N ARG A 59 -6.94 23.83 6.38
CA ARG A 59 -7.04 24.86 7.43
C ARG A 59 -8.39 24.86 8.13
N ALA A 60 -9.47 24.58 7.41
CA ALA A 60 -10.81 24.43 7.99
C ALA A 60 -10.98 23.10 8.74
N TYR A 61 -10.14 22.10 8.48
CA TYR A 61 -10.26 20.77 9.05
C TYR A 61 -9.81 20.72 10.50
N LYS A 62 -10.71 20.27 11.37
CA LYS A 62 -10.41 19.95 12.77
C LYS A 62 -9.95 18.51 12.86
N ARG A 63 -8.70 18.30 13.25
CA ARG A 63 -8.13 16.95 13.43
C ARG A 63 -8.92 16.17 14.48
N PRO A 64 -9.25 14.89 14.23
CA PRO A 64 -9.94 14.05 15.20
C PRO A 64 -9.03 13.76 16.40
N ALA A 65 -9.66 13.37 17.50
CA ALA A 65 -8.93 12.83 18.64
C ALA A 65 -8.08 11.63 18.23
N LYS A 66 -6.94 11.45 18.89
CA LYS A 66 -6.07 10.29 18.65
C LYS A 66 -6.79 9.03 19.15
N THR A 67 -7.08 8.10 18.24
CA THR A 67 -7.78 6.84 18.56
C THR A 67 -6.85 5.63 18.66
N LEU A 68 -5.60 5.75 18.18
CA LEU A 68 -4.63 4.65 18.14
C LEU A 68 -3.44 4.95 19.05
N PRO A 69 -2.97 3.96 19.84
CA PRO A 69 -1.76 4.11 20.63
C PRO A 69 -0.55 4.31 19.71
N ARG A 70 0.35 5.20 20.12
CA ARG A 70 1.61 5.40 19.40
C ARG A 70 2.65 4.48 20.01
N VAL A 71 3.41 3.82 19.14
CA VAL A 71 4.54 2.98 19.55
C VAL A 71 5.81 3.83 19.66
N ALA A 72 6.70 3.48 20.58
CA ALA A 72 7.98 4.17 20.80
C ALA A 72 9.06 3.85 19.72
N GLY A 73 8.65 3.30 18.57
CA GLY A 73 9.51 2.82 17.49
C GLY A 73 9.19 1.38 17.09
N HIS A 74 9.47 1.02 15.84
CA HIS A 74 9.12 -0.31 15.30
C HIS A 74 9.93 -1.43 15.98
N HIS A 75 11.23 -1.24 16.23
CA HIS A 75 12.06 -2.22 16.96
C HIS A 75 11.57 -2.44 18.39
N ARG A 76 11.30 -1.36 19.13
CA ARG A 76 10.81 -1.46 20.50
C ARG A 76 9.45 -2.18 20.55
N ASN A 77 8.53 -1.81 19.67
CA ASN A 77 7.23 -2.47 19.57
C ASN A 77 7.35 -3.98 19.27
N TRP A 78 8.28 -4.37 18.41
CA TRP A 78 8.55 -5.78 18.15
C TRP A 78 9.11 -6.50 19.38
N LEU A 79 10.11 -5.92 20.07
CA LEU A 79 10.68 -6.50 21.29
C LEU A 79 9.64 -6.65 22.41
N ASP A 80 8.78 -5.66 22.59
CA ASP A 80 7.72 -5.68 23.61
C ASP A 80 6.68 -6.78 23.27
N ALA A 81 6.28 -6.88 22.00
CA ALA A 81 5.40 -7.95 21.52
C ALA A 81 6.02 -9.35 21.73
N CYS A 82 7.31 -9.53 21.48
CA CYS A 82 8.01 -10.80 21.75
C CYS A 82 8.01 -11.17 23.24
N LYS A 83 7.86 -10.18 24.14
CA LYS A 83 7.72 -10.38 25.59
C LYS A 83 6.26 -10.54 26.03
N GLY A 84 5.32 -10.66 25.08
CA GLY A 84 3.88 -10.76 25.35
C GLY A 84 3.22 -9.43 25.70
N GLN A 85 3.89 -8.30 25.49
CA GLN A 85 3.37 -6.97 25.80
C GLN A 85 2.75 -6.33 24.56
N GLY A 86 1.42 -6.46 24.45
CA GLY A 86 0.65 -5.89 23.34
C GLY A 86 0.81 -6.65 22.02
N ARG A 87 0.44 -6.01 20.91
CA ARG A 87 0.50 -6.57 19.55
C ARG A 87 1.51 -5.78 18.71
N PRO A 88 2.30 -6.43 17.83
CA PRO A 88 3.14 -5.70 16.90
C PRO A 88 2.27 -4.93 15.90
N SER A 89 2.71 -3.74 15.51
CA SER A 89 2.02 -2.85 14.57
C SER A 89 1.82 -3.49 13.19
N THR A 90 2.71 -4.42 12.82
CA THR A 90 2.70 -5.16 11.55
C THR A 90 2.74 -6.68 11.79
N HIS A 91 1.69 -7.21 12.40
CA HIS A 91 1.50 -8.66 12.61
C HIS A 91 1.26 -9.41 11.29
N PHE A 92 1.41 -10.75 11.30
CA PHE A 92 1.34 -11.56 10.08
C PHE A 92 -0.01 -11.52 9.35
N ASP A 93 -1.15 -11.44 10.05
CA ASP A 93 -2.46 -11.31 9.40
C ASP A 93 -2.60 -10.02 8.57
N TYR A 94 -1.78 -9.00 8.89
CA TYR A 94 -1.68 -7.76 8.11
C TYR A 94 -0.55 -7.82 7.08
N ALA A 95 0.65 -8.21 7.52
CA ALA A 95 1.86 -8.16 6.70
C ALA A 95 1.88 -9.21 5.58
N GLY A 96 1.25 -10.37 5.77
CA GLY A 96 1.13 -11.43 4.76
C GLY A 96 0.36 -10.94 3.53
N PRO A 97 -0.93 -10.57 3.67
CA PRO A 97 -1.73 -10.07 2.54
C PRO A 97 -1.15 -8.82 1.88
N LEU A 98 -0.50 -7.93 2.65
CA LEU A 98 0.20 -6.77 2.10
C LEU A 98 1.37 -7.20 1.20
N THR A 99 2.19 -8.13 1.68
CA THR A 99 3.31 -8.68 0.90
C THR A 99 2.80 -9.36 -0.37
N GLU A 100 1.74 -10.16 -0.28
CA GLU A 100 1.10 -10.80 -1.44
C GLU A 100 0.66 -9.77 -2.48
N PHE A 101 -0.01 -8.70 -2.05
CA PHE A 101 -0.43 -7.60 -2.93
C PHE A 101 0.75 -6.93 -3.64
N VAL A 102 1.83 -6.63 -2.91
CA VAL A 102 3.04 -6.02 -3.48
C VAL A 102 3.72 -6.95 -4.48
N LEU A 103 3.86 -8.24 -4.15
CA LEU A 103 4.49 -9.23 -5.03
C LEU A 103 3.69 -9.48 -6.31
N MET A 104 2.37 -9.35 -6.28
CA MET A 104 1.55 -9.45 -7.49
C MET A 104 1.89 -8.35 -8.52
N GLY A 105 2.41 -7.20 -8.09
CA GLY A 105 2.98 -6.20 -9.00
C GLY A 105 4.12 -6.76 -9.84
N ASN A 106 5.05 -7.50 -9.21
CA ASN A 106 6.15 -8.15 -9.92
C ASN A 106 5.67 -9.25 -10.88
N VAL A 107 4.65 -10.02 -10.48
CA VAL A 107 4.06 -11.04 -11.35
C VAL A 107 3.43 -10.40 -12.59
N ALA A 108 2.70 -9.30 -12.42
CA ALA A 108 2.10 -8.55 -13.53
C ALA A 108 3.16 -7.98 -14.47
N LEU A 109 4.23 -7.38 -13.94
CA LEU A 109 5.36 -6.87 -14.73
C LEU A 109 6.03 -7.99 -15.54
N ARG A 110 6.29 -9.15 -14.93
CA ARG A 110 6.92 -10.30 -15.61
C ARG A 110 6.01 -10.94 -16.65
N ALA A 111 4.70 -10.93 -16.43
CA ALA A 111 3.73 -11.45 -17.39
C ALA A 111 3.45 -10.49 -18.54
N GLY A 112 3.68 -9.19 -18.34
CA GLY A 112 3.41 -8.14 -19.33
C GLY A 112 1.93 -8.01 -19.71
N LYS A 113 1.02 -8.48 -18.84
CA LYS A 113 -0.43 -8.57 -19.10
C LYS A 113 -1.22 -8.19 -17.85
N LYS A 114 -2.46 -7.74 -18.05
CA LYS A 114 -3.43 -7.61 -16.96
C LYS A 114 -3.74 -8.99 -16.38
N LEU A 115 -3.64 -9.13 -15.07
CA LEU A 115 -3.90 -10.38 -14.36
C LEU A 115 -5.16 -10.27 -13.52
N ASP A 116 -6.06 -11.23 -13.68
CA ASP A 116 -7.16 -11.48 -12.76
C ASP A 116 -6.71 -12.58 -11.79
N PHE A 117 -6.72 -12.28 -10.50
CA PHE A 117 -6.10 -13.11 -9.46
C PHE A 117 -7.12 -13.53 -8.40
N ASP A 118 -7.25 -14.84 -8.18
CA ASP A 118 -7.99 -15.42 -7.06
C ASP A 118 -7.02 -15.58 -5.88
N TRP A 119 -7.07 -14.61 -4.96
CA TRP A 119 -6.20 -14.58 -3.77
C TRP A 119 -6.49 -15.73 -2.78
N LYS A 120 -7.69 -16.31 -2.79
CA LYS A 120 -7.98 -17.46 -1.91
C LYS A 120 -7.33 -18.73 -2.44
N LYS A 121 -7.26 -18.88 -3.77
CA LYS A 121 -6.61 -20.02 -4.44
C LYS A 121 -5.16 -19.74 -4.80
N MET A 122 -4.68 -18.52 -4.57
CA MET A 122 -3.35 -18.06 -4.97
C MET A 122 -3.04 -18.35 -6.45
N THR A 123 -3.99 -18.02 -7.34
CA THR A 123 -3.94 -18.41 -8.76
C THR A 123 -4.39 -17.27 -9.68
N VAL A 124 -3.64 -17.03 -10.76
CA VAL A 124 -4.07 -16.18 -11.89
C VAL A 124 -5.03 -16.97 -12.78
N THR A 125 -6.20 -16.40 -13.05
CA THR A 125 -7.31 -17.09 -13.76
C THR A 125 -7.38 -16.77 -15.25
N ASN A 126 -6.82 -15.65 -15.70
CA ASN A 126 -6.95 -15.18 -17.08
C ASN A 126 -5.65 -15.35 -17.92
N VAL A 127 -4.50 -15.58 -17.28
CA VAL A 127 -3.20 -15.81 -17.93
C VAL A 127 -2.51 -17.01 -17.25
N PRO A 128 -2.82 -18.26 -17.66
CA PRO A 128 -2.32 -19.46 -16.97
C PRO A 128 -0.79 -19.50 -16.81
N ASP A 129 -0.05 -19.06 -17.84
CA ASP A 129 1.42 -19.02 -17.82
C ASP A 129 2.02 -18.12 -16.74
N ALA A 130 1.27 -17.12 -16.24
CA ALA A 130 1.74 -16.24 -15.18
C ALA A 130 1.87 -16.99 -13.83
N ASN A 131 1.16 -18.12 -13.66
CA ASN A 131 1.22 -18.91 -12.43
C ASN A 131 2.62 -19.47 -12.14
N LYS A 132 3.48 -19.62 -13.16
CA LYS A 132 4.89 -20.03 -12.99
C LYS A 132 5.72 -19.02 -12.19
N PHE A 133 5.23 -17.79 -12.03
CA PHE A 133 5.90 -16.74 -11.26
C PHE A 133 5.42 -16.66 -9.80
N ILE A 134 4.33 -17.34 -9.44
CA ILE A 134 3.75 -17.31 -8.10
C ILE A 134 4.49 -18.29 -7.19
N LYS A 135 4.67 -19.54 -7.65
CA LYS A 135 5.37 -20.57 -6.87
C LYS A 135 6.80 -20.72 -7.37
N PRO A 136 7.80 -20.60 -6.49
CA PRO A 136 9.18 -20.89 -6.87
C PRO A 136 9.33 -22.37 -7.23
N GLN A 137 10.11 -22.66 -8.26
CA GLN A 137 10.59 -24.01 -8.53
C GLN A 137 11.88 -24.23 -7.73
N TYR A 138 11.83 -25.15 -6.77
CA TYR A 138 13.02 -25.55 -6.01
C TYR A 138 13.83 -26.56 -6.81
N ARG A 139 15.15 -26.54 -6.58
CA ARG A 139 16.03 -27.60 -7.09
C ARG A 139 15.67 -28.93 -6.42
N GLU A 140 15.93 -30.02 -7.15
CA GLU A 140 15.71 -31.37 -6.65
C GLU A 140 16.41 -31.58 -5.29
N GLY A 141 15.71 -32.24 -4.36
CA GLY A 141 16.19 -32.46 -2.99
C GLY A 141 16.02 -31.28 -2.02
N ARG A 142 15.34 -30.19 -2.42
CA ARG A 142 15.02 -29.06 -1.52
C ARG A 142 13.51 -28.86 -1.42
N THR A 143 12.98 -28.83 -0.19
CA THR A 143 11.60 -28.42 0.11
C THR A 143 11.62 -27.23 1.08
N LEU A 144 10.51 -26.47 1.11
CA LEU A 144 10.17 -25.59 2.22
C LEU A 144 9.66 -26.42 3.41
#